data_AF-A0A4R6PYI5-F1
#
_entry.id   AF-A0A4R6PYI5-F1
#
_cell.length_a   1.000
_cell.length_b   1.000
_cell.length_c   1.000
_cell.angle_alpha   90.00
_cell.angle_beta   90.00
_cell.angle_gamma   90.00
#
_symmetry.space_group_name_H-M   'P 1'
#
loop_
_entity.id
_entity.type
_entity.pdbx_description
1 polymer ?
#
loop_
_entity_poly.entity_id
_entity_poly.type
_entity_poly.pdbx_seq_one_letter_code
_entity_poly.pdbx_strand_id
1 'polypeptide(L)'
;MNKELIEKYNLSEEAVSELERAIQSESDKVRTEYSQKLKVANEELEKLKPHEPTESEVELQKAKLELNQMKLEKSLSEIGIDSSFAQYLKSDIDTNALSESFKGLVTTKQPDFKPNNRGGVGVSKEDFKKMGYDEKAKLYNENPSLYTELSN
;
A
#
# COMPACT_ATOMS: atom_id res chain seq x y z
N MET A 1 59.76 -5.27 25.49
CA MET A 1 59.01 -6.35 26.16
C MET A 1 59.91 -7.39 26.82
N ASN A 2 60.65 -8.24 26.09
CA ASN A 2 61.41 -9.35 26.73
C ASN A 2 62.61 -8.91 27.56
N LYS A 3 63.45 -7.99 27.05
CA LYS A 3 64.58 -7.43 27.81
C LYS A 3 64.13 -6.69 29.07
N GLU A 4 63.02 -5.96 29.00
CA GLU A 4 62.46 -5.24 30.15
C GLU A 4 61.91 -6.19 31.23
N LEU A 5 61.33 -7.34 30.85
CA LEU A 5 60.84 -8.35 31.80
C LEU A 5 62.00 -9.09 32.50
N ILE A 6 63.05 -9.42 31.74
CA ILE A 6 64.28 -10.03 32.26
C ILE A 6 64.93 -9.11 33.29
N GLU A 7 65.13 -7.83 32.95
CA GLU A 7 65.80 -6.86 33.80
C GLU A 7 64.96 -6.46 35.03
N LYS A 8 63.63 -6.33 34.87
CA LYS A 8 62.71 -5.90 35.94
C LYS A 8 62.40 -7.00 36.96
N TYR A 9 62.34 -8.26 36.54
CA TYR A 9 61.98 -9.39 37.40
C TYR A 9 63.12 -10.40 37.61
N ASN A 10 64.32 -10.10 37.10
CA ASN A 10 65.49 -10.96 37.20
C ASN A 10 65.24 -12.39 36.70
N LEU A 11 64.47 -12.52 35.62
CA LEU A 11 64.09 -13.80 35.01
C LEU A 11 65.18 -14.28 34.03
N SER A 12 65.35 -15.58 33.87
CA SER A 12 66.21 -16.12 32.82
C SER A 12 65.58 -15.94 31.43
N GLU A 13 66.41 -15.86 30.38
CA GLU A 13 65.93 -15.84 28.99
C GLU A 13 65.05 -17.05 28.65
N GLU A 14 65.35 -18.21 29.24
CA GLU A 14 64.57 -19.45 29.10
C GLU A 14 63.16 -19.31 29.71
N ALA A 15 63.05 -18.74 30.93
CA ALA A 15 61.76 -18.52 31.58
C ALA A 15 60.87 -17.54 30.81
N VAL A 16 61.46 -16.51 30.19
CA VAL A 16 60.70 -15.57 29.34
C VAL A 16 60.23 -16.22 28.04
N SER A 17 61.05 -17.08 27.43
CA SER A 17 60.67 -17.85 26.24
C SER A 17 59.51 -18.83 26.51
N GLU A 18 59.51 -19.50 27.67
CA GLU A 18 58.39 -20.35 28.09
C GLU A 18 57.11 -19.54 28.34
N LEU A 19 57.22 -18.37 28.96
CA LEU A 19 56.08 -17.47 29.16
C LEU A 19 55.49 -16.96 27.84
N GLU A 20 56.33 -16.61 26.87
CA GLU A 20 55.86 -16.22 25.53
C GLU A 20 55.13 -17.37 24.82
N ARG A 21 55.66 -18.60 24.92
CA ARG A 21 54.98 -19.79 24.39
C ARG A 21 53.62 -20.03 25.04
N ALA A 22 53.54 -19.86 26.35
CA ALA A 22 52.28 -19.98 27.09
C ALA A 22 51.27 -18.89 26.66
N ILE A 23 51.71 -17.63 26.58
CA ILE A 23 50.88 -16.50 26.12
C ILE A 23 50.41 -16.70 24.69
N GLN A 24 51.30 -17.18 23.80
CA GLN A 24 50.95 -17.47 22.42
C GLN A 24 49.91 -18.59 22.34
N SER A 25 50.10 -19.67 23.09
CA SER A 25 49.14 -20.79 23.13
C SER A 25 47.77 -20.33 23.61
N GLU A 26 47.70 -19.55 24.69
CA GLU A 26 46.44 -18.99 25.19
C GLU A 26 45.81 -18.01 24.19
N SER A 27 46.62 -17.16 23.54
CA SER A 27 46.15 -16.23 22.51
C SER A 27 45.58 -16.96 21.29
N ASP A 28 46.20 -18.07 20.88
CA ASP A 28 45.72 -18.89 19.76
C ASP A 28 44.44 -19.65 20.14
N LYS A 29 44.30 -20.12 21.38
CA LYS A 29 43.05 -20.70 21.90
C LYS A 29 41.91 -19.67 21.84
N VAL A 30 42.14 -18.49 22.41
CA VAL A 30 41.18 -17.38 22.39
C VAL A 30 40.82 -17.03 20.95
N ARG A 31 41.80 -16.85 20.06
CA ARG A 31 41.55 -16.54 18.66
C ARG A 31 40.65 -17.58 18.00
N THR A 32 40.92 -18.86 18.24
CA THR A 32 40.17 -19.96 17.63
C THR A 32 38.74 -20.01 18.15
N GLU A 33 38.55 -19.94 19.47
CA GLU A 33 37.22 -19.95 20.09
C GLU A 33 36.36 -18.77 19.63
N TYR A 34 36.92 -17.56 19.64
CA TYR A 34 36.17 -16.37 19.22
C TYR A 34 35.88 -16.41 17.72
N SER A 35 36.79 -16.91 16.89
CA SER A 35 36.54 -17.08 15.46
C SER A 35 35.41 -18.09 15.19
N GLN A 36 35.35 -19.18 15.95
CA GLN A 36 34.26 -20.16 15.88
C GLN A 36 32.93 -19.53 16.33
N LYS A 37 32.91 -18.86 17.49
CA LYS A 37 31.72 -18.18 18.00
C LYS A 37 31.21 -17.10 17.04
N LEU A 38 32.10 -16.33 16.41
CA LEU A 38 31.74 -15.34 15.40
C LEU A 38 31.14 -15.97 14.15
N LYS A 39 31.68 -17.09 13.68
CA LYS A 39 31.08 -17.82 12.54
C LYS A 39 29.67 -18.29 12.86
N VAL A 40 29.48 -18.95 14.01
CA VAL A 40 28.17 -19.43 14.46
C VAL A 40 27.19 -18.26 14.62
N ALA A 41 27.60 -17.18 15.29
CA ALA A 41 26.75 -16.01 15.48
C ALA A 41 26.40 -15.33 14.15
N ASN A 42 27.32 -15.26 13.19
CA ASN A 42 27.05 -14.71 11.87
C ASN A 42 26.11 -15.61 11.06
N GLU A 43 26.27 -16.93 11.11
CA GLU A 43 25.35 -17.88 10.47
C GLU A 43 23.95 -17.81 11.08
N GLU A 44 23.83 -17.67 12.40
CA GLU A 44 22.55 -17.45 13.09
C GLU A 44 21.92 -16.11 12.71
N LEU A 45 22.72 -15.04 12.61
CA LEU A 45 22.25 -13.74 12.12
C LEU A 45 21.77 -13.82 10.67
N GLU A 46 22.46 -14.54 9.79
CA GLU A 46 22.01 -14.72 8.40
C GLU A 46 20.69 -15.49 8.32
N LYS A 47 20.45 -16.46 9.20
CA LYS A 47 19.16 -17.17 9.30
C LYS A 47 18.04 -16.29 9.86
N LEU A 48 18.37 -15.35 10.74
CA LEU A 48 17.42 -14.42 11.35
C LEU A 48 17.18 -13.17 10.51
N LYS A 49 18.05 -12.87 9.55
CA LYS A 49 17.80 -11.78 8.60
C LYS A 49 16.50 -12.10 7.87
N PRO A 50 15.55 -11.14 7.82
CA PRO A 50 14.33 -11.33 7.06
C PRO A 50 14.72 -11.66 5.63
N HIS A 51 14.16 -12.74 5.10
CA HIS A 51 14.37 -13.15 3.71
C HIS A 51 14.01 -11.95 2.83
N GLU A 52 15.02 -11.35 2.20
CA GLU A 52 14.78 -10.37 1.16
C GLU A 52 14.07 -11.14 0.04
N PRO A 53 12.80 -10.79 -0.26
CA PRO A 53 12.05 -11.51 -1.27
C PRO A 53 12.86 -11.45 -2.56
N THR A 54 13.06 -12.62 -3.16
CA THR A 54 13.76 -12.71 -4.44
C THR A 54 13.04 -11.85 -5.49
N GLU A 55 13.75 -11.32 -6.50
CA GLU A 55 13.15 -10.47 -7.54
C GLU A 55 11.89 -11.11 -8.16
N SER A 56 11.93 -12.42 -8.36
CA SER A 56 10.80 -13.22 -8.83
C SER A 56 9.61 -13.25 -7.86
N GLU A 57 9.85 -13.30 -6.54
CA GLU A 57 8.79 -13.24 -5.53
C GLU A 57 8.17 -11.84 -5.44
N VAL A 58 8.98 -10.79 -5.58
CA VAL A 58 8.50 -9.39 -5.65
C VAL A 58 7.62 -9.19 -6.87
N GLU A 59 8.07 -9.66 -8.04
CA GLU A 59 7.28 -9.61 -9.28
C GLU A 59 5.97 -10.40 -9.15
N LEU A 60 6.02 -11.59 -8.55
CA LEU A 60 4.83 -12.41 -8.31
C LEU A 60 3.85 -11.71 -7.36
N GLN A 61 4.33 -11.10 -6.28
CA GLN A 61 3.49 -10.32 -5.37
C GLN A 61 2.85 -9.13 -6.07
N LYS A 62 3.62 -8.38 -6.89
CA LYS A 62 3.11 -7.26 -7.66
C LYS A 62 2.04 -7.70 -8.66
N ALA A 63 2.29 -8.78 -9.41
CA ALA A 63 1.33 -9.34 -10.36
C ALA A 63 0.04 -9.82 -9.66
N LYS A 64 0.14 -10.41 -8.47
CA LYS A 64 -1.05 -10.77 -7.66
C LYS A 64 -1.85 -9.54 -7.23
N LEU A 65 -1.17 -8.47 -6.83
CA LEU A 65 -1.81 -7.23 -6.42
C LEU A 65 -2.54 -6.58 -7.59
N GLU A 66 -1.88 -6.45 -8.74
CA GLU A 66 -2.48 -5.92 -9.97
C GLU A 66 -3.69 -6.76 -10.43
N LEU A 67 -3.57 -8.09 -10.40
CA LEU A 67 -4.68 -8.98 -10.75
C LEU A 67 -5.89 -8.81 -9.82
N ASN A 68 -5.65 -8.68 -8.51
CA ASN A 68 -6.73 -8.47 -7.55
C ASN A 68 -7.38 -7.10 -7.73
N GLN A 69 -6.58 -6.07 -8.04
CA GLN A 69 -7.09 -4.72 -8.31
C GLN A 69 -7.98 -4.70 -9.55
N MET A 70 -7.54 -5.32 -10.66
CA MET A 70 -8.35 -5.44 -11.88
C MET A 70 -9.66 -6.20 -11.65
N LYS A 71 -9.63 -7.27 -10.86
CA LYS A 71 -10.85 -8.03 -10.50
C LYS A 71 -11.83 -7.14 -9.74
N LEU A 72 -11.33 -6.37 -8.78
CA LEU A 72 -12.16 -5.48 -7.98
C LEU A 72 -12.75 -4.35 -8.83
N GLU A 73 -11.95 -3.71 -9.69
CA GLU A 73 -12.42 -2.72 -10.65
C GLU A 73 -13.56 -3.25 -11.53
N LYS A 74 -13.40 -4.48 -12.05
CA LYS A 74 -14.43 -5.14 -12.85
C LYS A 74 -15.69 -5.38 -12.03
N SER A 75 -15.57 -5.94 -10.84
CA SER A 75 -16.72 -6.20 -9.97
C SER A 75 -17.46 -4.92 -9.57
N LEU A 76 -16.75 -3.81 -9.30
CA LEU A 76 -17.37 -2.50 -9.04
C LEU A 76 -18.16 -2.01 -10.26
N SER A 77 -17.57 -2.10 -11.45
CA SER A 77 -18.23 -1.67 -12.69
C SER A 77 -19.49 -2.49 -12.99
N GLU A 78 -19.47 -3.79 -12.70
CA GLU A 78 -20.63 -4.69 -12.87
C GLU A 78 -21.79 -4.33 -11.94
N ILE A 79 -21.49 -3.82 -10.74
CA ILE A 79 -22.52 -3.37 -9.77
C ILE A 79 -22.91 -1.90 -9.94
N GLY A 80 -22.40 -1.20 -10.97
CA GLY A 80 -22.72 0.19 -11.29
C GLY A 80 -22.00 1.22 -10.43
N ILE A 81 -20.90 0.83 -9.77
CA ILE A 81 -20.00 1.73 -9.05
C ILE A 81 -18.80 2.03 -9.95
N ASP A 82 -18.35 3.28 -9.98
CA ASP A 82 -17.17 3.68 -10.75
C ASP A 82 -15.94 2.85 -10.33
N SER A 83 -15.22 2.29 -11.31
CA SER A 83 -14.02 1.50 -11.07
C SER A 83 -12.90 2.31 -10.41
N SER A 84 -12.92 3.64 -10.53
CA SER A 84 -11.98 4.53 -9.85
C SER A 84 -12.02 4.42 -8.32
N PHE A 85 -13.12 3.90 -7.74
CA PHE A 85 -13.20 3.63 -6.30
C PHE A 85 -12.33 2.46 -5.84
N ALA A 86 -11.90 1.58 -6.75
CA ALA A 86 -11.11 0.40 -6.42
C ALA A 86 -9.83 0.72 -5.63
N GLN A 87 -9.19 1.86 -5.93
CA GLN A 87 -7.97 2.32 -5.25
C GLN A 87 -8.16 2.63 -3.76
N TYR A 88 -9.41 2.83 -3.31
CA TYR A 88 -9.75 3.16 -1.92
C TYR A 88 -10.31 1.97 -1.14
N LEU A 89 -10.50 0.82 -1.79
CA LEU A 89 -11.11 -0.36 -1.20
C LEU A 89 -10.06 -1.45 -0.97
N LYS A 90 -10.29 -2.26 0.06
CA LYS A 90 -9.47 -3.45 0.29
C LYS A 90 -9.82 -4.52 -0.75
N SER A 91 -8.83 -5.34 -1.13
CA SER A 91 -9.00 -6.40 -2.13
C SER A 91 -9.98 -7.51 -1.73
N ASP A 92 -10.26 -7.66 -0.44
CA ASP A 92 -11.15 -8.67 0.16
C ASP A 92 -12.57 -8.16 0.43
N ILE A 93 -12.93 -6.98 -0.11
CA ILE A 93 -14.23 -6.40 0.14
C ILE A 93 -15.36 -7.23 -0.49
N ASP A 94 -16.47 -7.38 0.24
CA ASP A 94 -17.68 -7.99 -0.29
C ASP A 94 -18.40 -6.99 -1.21
N THR A 95 -18.25 -7.18 -2.51
CA THR A 95 -18.84 -6.32 -3.55
C THR A 95 -20.36 -6.41 -3.59
N ASN A 96 -20.96 -7.54 -3.16
CA ASN A 96 -22.41 -7.69 -3.11
C ASN A 96 -23.00 -6.87 -1.95
N ALA A 97 -22.43 -7.00 -0.75
CA ALA A 97 -22.82 -6.20 0.41
C ALA A 97 -22.61 -4.69 0.17
N LEU A 98 -21.52 -4.33 -0.52
CA LEU A 98 -21.28 -2.96 -0.96
C LEU A 98 -22.36 -2.49 -1.94
N SER A 99 -22.75 -3.32 -2.93
CA SER A 99 -23.81 -3.00 -3.88
C SER A 99 -25.15 -2.76 -3.20
N GLU A 100 -25.54 -3.62 -2.25
CA GLU A 100 -26.78 -3.48 -1.50
C GLU A 100 -26.81 -2.19 -0.67
N SER A 101 -25.71 -1.90 0.02
CA SER A 101 -25.54 -0.66 0.80
C SER A 101 -25.61 0.57 -0.09
N PHE A 102 -24.95 0.53 -1.26
CA PHE A 102 -24.94 1.63 -2.22
C PHE A 102 -26.32 1.86 -2.84
N LYS A 103 -27.05 0.80 -3.20
CA LYS A 103 -28.44 0.89 -3.67
C LYS A 103 -29.35 1.47 -2.58
N GLY A 104 -29.17 1.06 -1.33
CA GLY A 104 -29.85 1.65 -0.17
C GLY A 104 -29.64 3.16 -0.09
N LEU A 105 -28.39 3.62 -0.23
CA LEU A 105 -28.04 5.04 -0.18
C LEU A 105 -28.68 5.86 -1.31
N VAL A 106 -28.66 5.34 -2.55
CA VAL A 106 -29.24 6.02 -3.72
C VAL A 106 -30.77 6.04 -3.68
N THR A 107 -31.40 5.00 -3.10
CA THR A 107 -32.86 4.90 -3.00
C THR A 107 -33.44 5.62 -1.78
N THR A 108 -32.66 5.82 -0.72
CA THR A 108 -33.03 6.74 0.35
C THR A 108 -33.06 8.15 -0.20
N LYS A 109 -34.25 8.61 -0.60
CA LYS A 109 -34.52 10.03 -0.77
C LYS A 109 -34.21 10.68 0.57
N GLN A 110 -33.03 11.29 0.70
CA GLN A 110 -32.73 12.12 1.84
C GLN A 110 -33.86 13.16 1.95
N PRO A 111 -34.57 13.26 3.09
CA PRO A 111 -35.71 14.17 3.22
C PRO A 111 -35.30 15.63 2.96
N ASP A 112 -34.02 15.95 3.16
CA ASP A 112 -33.43 17.27 2.98
C ASP A 112 -32.68 17.45 1.66
N PHE A 113 -32.51 16.38 0.86
CA PHE A 113 -31.99 16.51 -0.50
C PHE A 113 -33.11 16.98 -1.42
N LYS A 114 -33.31 18.30 -1.44
CA LYS A 114 -33.96 18.96 -2.57
C LYS A 114 -32.88 19.09 -3.65
N PRO A 115 -33.01 18.42 -4.81
CA PRO A 115 -32.18 18.75 -5.97
C PRO A 115 -32.32 20.25 -6.18
N ASN A 116 -31.25 20.99 -5.97
CA ASN A 116 -31.27 22.42 -6.23
C ASN A 116 -31.41 22.50 -7.74
N ASN A 117 -32.59 22.89 -8.22
CA ASN A 117 -32.97 22.90 -9.63
C ASN A 117 -32.28 24.07 -10.36
N ARG A 118 -30.97 24.23 -10.14
CA ARG A 118 -30.08 25.06 -10.94
C ARG A 118 -29.75 24.27 -12.21
N GLY A 119 -30.76 24.19 -13.08
CA GLY A 119 -30.64 23.69 -14.46
C GLY A 119 -30.74 22.18 -14.60
N GLY A 120 -31.91 21.68 -15.01
CA GLY A 120 -31.97 20.40 -15.73
C GLY A 120 -32.82 19.30 -15.13
N VAL A 121 -34.04 19.58 -14.65
CA VAL A 121 -35.11 18.60 -14.92
C VAL A 121 -35.48 18.80 -16.40
N GLY A 122 -34.74 18.10 -17.25
CA GLY A 122 -34.71 18.28 -18.68
C GLY A 122 -36.05 17.95 -19.32
N VAL A 123 -36.81 18.98 -19.67
CA VAL A 123 -37.79 18.88 -20.75
C VAL A 123 -36.98 18.47 -21.98
N SER A 124 -37.22 17.29 -22.53
CA SER A 124 -36.56 16.89 -23.77
C SER A 124 -37.04 17.76 -24.93
N LYS A 125 -36.29 17.84 -26.04
CA LYS A 125 -36.76 18.55 -27.25
C LYS A 125 -38.09 18.00 -27.77
N GLU A 126 -38.37 16.73 -27.53
CA GLU A 126 -39.63 16.08 -27.92
C GLU A 126 -40.79 16.53 -27.02
N ASP A 127 -40.55 16.64 -25.72
CA ASP A 127 -41.53 17.15 -24.77
C ASP A 127 -41.82 18.63 -25.02
N PHE A 128 -40.79 19.42 -25.32
CA PHE A 128 -40.94 20.83 -25.68
C PHE A 128 -41.76 21.02 -26.96
N LYS A 129 -41.64 20.13 -27.95
CA LYS A 129 -42.49 20.17 -29.15
C LYS A 129 -43.96 19.89 -28.83
N LYS A 130 -44.22 18.98 -27.89
CA LYS A 130 -45.57 18.60 -27.45
C LYS A 130 -46.21 19.63 -26.51
N MET A 131 -45.41 20.49 -25.87
CA MET A 131 -45.91 21.53 -24.98
C MET A 131 -46.82 22.54 -25.70
N GLY A 132 -47.92 22.87 -25.03
CA GLY A 132 -48.81 23.94 -25.43
C GLY A 132 -48.16 25.32 -25.28
N TYR A 133 -48.81 26.34 -25.84
CA TYR A 133 -48.32 27.72 -25.77
C TYR A 133 -48.15 28.22 -24.33
N ASP A 134 -49.09 27.90 -23.45
CA ASP A 134 -49.07 28.33 -22.05
C ASP A 134 -47.93 27.69 -21.25
N GLU A 135 -47.61 26.43 -21.55
CA GLU A 135 -46.50 25.70 -20.92
C GLU A 135 -45.15 26.24 -21.40
N LYS A 136 -45.06 26.55 -22.70
CA LYS A 136 -43.90 27.23 -23.29
C LYS A 136 -43.69 28.63 -22.70
N ALA A 137 -44.77 29.38 -22.47
CA ALA A 137 -44.71 30.70 -21.84
C ALA A 137 -44.24 30.61 -20.38
N LYS A 138 -44.70 29.62 -19.62
CA LYS A 138 -44.19 29.34 -18.27
C LYS A 138 -42.71 28.99 -18.29
N LEU A 139 -42.29 28.12 -19.20
CA LEU A 139 -40.87 27.74 -19.35
C LEU A 139 -40.00 28.94 -19.70
N TYR A 140 -40.47 29.83 -20.57
CA TYR A 140 -39.77 31.08 -20.91
C TYR A 140 -39.59 31.98 -19.69
N ASN A 141 -40.60 32.11 -18.82
CA ASN A 141 -40.54 32.96 -17.64
C ASN A 141 -39.70 32.35 -16.51
N GLU A 142 -39.79 31.04 -16.31
CA GLU A 142 -39.12 30.32 -15.22
C GLU A 142 -37.68 29.94 -15.56
N ASN A 143 -37.39 29.62 -16.83
CA ASN A 143 -36.06 29.23 -17.29
C ASN A 143 -35.83 29.66 -18.76
N PRO A 144 -35.52 30.96 -19.00
CA PRO A 144 -35.29 31.49 -20.34
C PRO A 144 -34.17 30.77 -21.11
N SER A 145 -33.11 30.37 -20.41
CA SER A 145 -31.97 29.63 -20.99
C SER A 145 -32.39 28.28 -21.57
N LEU A 146 -33.17 27.50 -20.81
CA LEU A 146 -33.66 26.21 -21.26
C LEU A 146 -34.65 26.35 -22.43
N TYR A 147 -35.50 27.38 -22.40
CA TYR A 147 -36.37 27.70 -23.53
C TYR A 147 -35.59 27.97 -24.82
N THR A 148 -34.52 28.77 -24.74
CA THR A 148 -33.67 29.07 -25.92
C THR A 148 -32.95 27.82 -26.44
N GLU A 149 -32.47 26.95 -25.56
CA GLU A 149 -31.80 25.70 -25.97
C GLU A 149 -32.75 24.70 -26.64
N LEU A 150 -34.00 24.64 -26.18
CA LEU A 150 -35.03 23.74 -26.72
C LEU A 150 -35.73 24.29 -27.97
N SER A 151 -35.68 25.61 -28.17
CA SER A 151 -36.20 26.28 -29.37
C SER A 151 -35.23 26.24 -30.56
N ASN A 152 -33.96 25.85 -30.34
CA ASN A 152 -32.93 25.68 -31.38
C ASN A 152 -32.95 24.28 -32.01
#